data_AF-A0A530LJ58-F1
#
_entry.id   AF-A0A530LJ58-F1
#
_cell.length_a   1.000
_cell.length_b   1.000
_cell.length_c   1.000
_cell.angle_alpha   90.00
_cell.angle_beta   90.00
_cell.angle_gamma   90.00
#
_symmetry.space_group_name_H-M   'P 1'
#
loop_
_entity.id
_entity.type
_entity.pdbx_description
1 polymer ?
#
loop_
_entity_poly.entity_id
_entity_poly.type
_entity_poly.pdbx_seq_one_letter_code
_entity_poly.pdbx_strand_id
1 'polypeptide(L)'
;MAKTKQSAAEAAPQFLEGDPSTGYLPARKWPVIRYGLISLLAAAILVFAIELIVRGNFAGTIDFFLQPFKPGWTTIIIFALILIGLDAVLGRSHQSLMIVAPLTLSLAFVGHQKSLYLGDPLYPTDFLYSRQIVALMPLLV
;
A
#
# COMPACT_ATOMS: atom_id res chain seq x y z
N MET A 1 -16.61 -19.43 -57.53
CA MET A 1 -15.86 -18.28 -56.97
C MET A 1 -16.88 -17.23 -56.57
N ALA A 2 -16.92 -16.58 -55.42
CA ALA A 2 -16.26 -16.74 -54.12
C ALA A 2 -17.29 -16.22 -53.09
N LYS A 3 -17.43 -16.95 -51.98
CA LYS A 3 -18.42 -16.72 -50.92
C LYS A 3 -17.95 -15.56 -50.05
N THR A 4 -18.73 -14.48 -49.97
CA THR A 4 -18.49 -13.32 -49.10
C THR A 4 -18.46 -13.79 -47.65
N LYS A 5 -17.27 -13.82 -47.02
CA LYS A 5 -17.13 -14.08 -45.59
C LYS A 5 -17.42 -12.78 -44.84
N GLN A 6 -18.66 -12.64 -44.40
CA GLN A 6 -19.02 -11.74 -43.31
C GLN A 6 -18.39 -12.34 -42.04
N SER A 7 -17.20 -11.85 -41.69
CA SER A 7 -16.56 -12.21 -40.42
C SER A 7 -17.43 -11.63 -39.32
N ALA A 8 -18.16 -12.50 -38.65
CA ALA A 8 -18.79 -12.24 -37.37
C ALA A 8 -17.69 -11.87 -36.38
N ALA A 9 -17.37 -10.57 -36.32
CA ALA A 9 -16.83 -10.00 -35.11
C ALA A 9 -17.92 -10.20 -34.06
N GLU A 10 -17.63 -11.11 -33.13
CA GLU A 10 -18.43 -11.44 -31.98
C GLU A 10 -18.73 -10.14 -31.23
N ALA A 11 -19.89 -9.55 -31.54
CA ALA A 11 -20.37 -8.34 -30.91
C ALA A 11 -20.60 -8.68 -29.45
N ALA A 12 -19.70 -8.21 -28.58
CA ALA A 12 -19.93 -8.21 -27.15
C ALA A 12 -21.34 -7.65 -26.91
N PRO A 13 -22.16 -8.30 -26.06
CA PRO A 13 -23.55 -7.97 -25.97
C PRO A 13 -23.71 -6.53 -25.45
N GLN A 14 -24.40 -5.71 -26.25
CA GLN A 14 -24.55 -4.24 -26.14
C GLN A 14 -25.04 -3.74 -24.76
N PHE A 15 -25.54 -4.63 -23.90
CA PHE A 15 -25.98 -4.30 -22.55
C PHE A 15 -24.82 -4.01 -21.57
N LEU A 16 -23.60 -4.44 -21.88
CA LEU A 16 -22.42 -4.25 -21.02
C LEU A 16 -21.64 -2.96 -21.32
N GLU A 17 -22.03 -2.23 -22.37
CA GLU A 17 -21.17 -1.19 -22.97
C GLU A 17 -21.42 0.21 -22.41
N GLY A 18 -22.42 0.38 -21.54
CA GLY A 18 -22.81 1.68 -21.01
C GLY A 18 -23.40 1.68 -19.60
N ASP A 19 -23.39 0.55 -18.89
CA ASP A 19 -23.90 0.50 -17.53
C ASP A 19 -22.80 0.88 -16.52
N PRO A 20 -22.86 2.05 -15.86
CA PRO A 20 -21.88 2.45 -14.86
C PRO A 20 -21.88 1.53 -13.63
N SER A 21 -22.89 0.66 -13.46
CA SER A 21 -22.98 -0.28 -12.35
C SER A 21 -22.17 -1.57 -12.55
N THR A 22 -21.86 -1.95 -13.80
CA THR A 22 -21.13 -3.19 -14.09
C THR A 22 -19.61 -3.03 -14.02
N GLY A 23 -19.08 -1.80 -14.00
CA GLY A 23 -17.64 -1.55 -13.91
C GLY A 23 -16.80 -2.02 -15.11
N TYR A 24 -17.43 -2.66 -16.10
CA TYR A 24 -16.81 -3.06 -17.36
C TYR A 24 -16.78 -1.85 -18.30
N LEU A 25 -15.63 -1.18 -18.35
CA LEU A 25 -15.30 -0.21 -19.40
C LEU A 25 -14.36 -0.89 -20.41
N PRO A 26 -14.88 -1.55 -21.46
CA PRO A 26 -14.01 -2.12 -22.47
C PRO A 26 -13.23 -1.01 -23.18
N ALA A 27 -11.95 -1.27 -23.44
CA ALA A 27 -11.04 -0.49 -24.29
C ALA A 27 -10.40 0.82 -23.76
N ARG A 28 -10.70 1.31 -22.56
CA ARG A 28 -9.96 2.46 -22.00
C ARG A 28 -8.86 1.96 -21.05
N LYS A 29 -7.59 1.96 -21.49
CA LYS A 29 -6.42 1.63 -20.61
C LYS A 29 -6.11 2.73 -19.58
N TRP A 30 -6.61 3.93 -19.84
CA TRP A 30 -6.41 5.14 -19.06
C TRP A 30 -6.88 5.09 -17.59
N PRO A 31 -8.01 4.45 -17.23
CA PRO A 31 -8.45 4.32 -15.84
C PRO A 31 -7.51 3.43 -15.03
N VAL A 32 -7.02 2.33 -15.61
CA VAL A 32 -6.11 1.38 -14.94
C VAL A 32 -4.75 2.02 -14.70
N ILE A 33 -4.20 2.73 -15.70
CA ILE A 33 -2.94 3.46 -15.56
C ILE A 33 -3.07 4.56 -14.50
N ARG A 34 -4.15 5.34 -14.53
CA ARG A 34 -4.43 6.36 -13.51
C ARG A 34 -4.51 5.77 -12.11
N TYR A 35 -5.26 4.70 -11.94
CA TYR A 35 -5.38 4.01 -10.67
C TYR A 35 -4.01 3.51 -10.17
N GLY A 36 -3.25 2.83 -11.02
CA GLY A 36 -1.90 2.37 -10.68
C GLY A 36 -0.97 3.50 -10.26
N LEU A 37 -0.99 4.62 -10.97
CA LEU A 37 -0.21 5.82 -10.63
C LEU A 37 -0.65 6.44 -9.30
N ILE A 38 -1.95 6.53 -9.03
CA ILE A 38 -2.49 7.06 -7.77
C ILE A 38 -2.09 6.14 -6.61
N SER A 39 -2.23 4.82 -6.77
CA SER A 39 -1.84 3.85 -5.74
C SER A 39 -0.34 3.85 -5.48
N LEU A 40 0.48 4.02 -6.53
CA LEU A 40 1.93 4.16 -6.39
C LEU A 40 2.31 5.45 -5.64
N LEU A 41 1.67 6.57 -5.99
CA LEU A 41 1.88 7.84 -5.30
C LEU A 41 1.43 7.77 -3.84
N ALA A 42 0.29 7.14 -3.56
CA ALA A 42 -0.19 6.92 -2.21
C ALA A 42 0.77 6.05 -1.38
N ALA A 43 1.30 4.97 -1.98
CA ALA A 43 2.33 4.14 -1.35
C ALA A 43 3.61 4.94 -1.07
N ALA A 44 4.07 5.78 -2.02
CA ALA A 44 5.24 6.61 -1.84
C ALA A 44 5.07 7.62 -0.68
N ILE A 45 3.90 8.27 -0.60
CA ILE A 45 3.57 9.18 0.51
C ILE A 45 3.54 8.42 1.84
N LEU A 46 2.92 7.23 1.87
CA LEU A 46 2.82 6.42 3.07
C LEU A 46 4.21 5.98 3.57
N VAL A 47 5.06 5.45 2.68
CA VAL A 47 6.42 5.03 3.04
C VAL A 47 7.25 6.23 3.49
N PHE A 48 7.10 7.39 2.85
CA PHE A 48 7.75 8.63 3.28
C PHE A 48 7.33 9.03 4.70
N ALA A 49 6.02 8.96 5.01
CA ALA A 49 5.51 9.26 6.34
C ALA A 49 6.02 8.28 7.40
N ILE A 50 6.09 6.98 7.07
CA ILE A 50 6.66 5.95 7.95
C ILE A 50 8.14 6.25 8.25
N GLU A 51 8.95 6.51 7.23
CA GLU A 51 10.37 6.81 7.40
C GLU A 51 10.60 8.11 8.17
N LEU A 52 9.75 9.12 7.97
CA LEU A 52 9.79 10.35 8.75
C LEU A 52 9.55 10.10 10.24
N ILE A 53 8.60 9.24 10.59
CA ILE A 53 8.33 8.86 11.97
C ILE A 53 9.52 8.07 12.54
N VAL A 54 9.98 7.03 11.84
CA VAL A 54 11.05 6.15 12.34
C VAL A 54 12.34 6.93 12.58
N ARG A 55 12.73 7.81 11.64
CA ARG A 55 13.97 8.59 11.72
C ARG A 55 13.88 9.82 12.61
N GLY A 56 12.69 10.38 12.77
CA GLY A 56 12.48 11.64 13.51
C GLY A 56 13.13 12.88 12.88
N ASN A 57 13.69 12.79 11.66
CA ASN A 57 14.33 13.91 10.96
C ASN A 57 14.04 13.87 9.46
N PHE A 58 13.60 15.00 8.92
CA PHE A 58 13.26 15.19 7.51
C PHE A 58 14.45 15.00 6.56
N ALA A 59 15.63 15.53 6.90
CA ALA A 59 16.81 15.42 6.04
C ALA A 59 17.26 13.96 5.88
N GLY A 60 17.26 13.20 6.99
CA GLY A 60 17.60 11.78 6.97
C GLY A 60 16.60 10.93 6.19
N THR A 61 15.33 11.34 6.12
CA THR A 61 14.33 10.69 5.27
C THR A 61 14.59 10.94 3.80
N ILE A 62 14.95 12.16 3.40
CA ILE A 62 15.30 12.44 2.00
C ILE A 62 16.55 11.64 1.60
N ASP A 63 17.58 11.62 2.44
CA ASP A 63 18.81 10.85 2.18
C ASP A 63 18.53 9.36 2.02
N PHE A 64 17.53 8.82 2.74
CA PHE A 64 17.10 7.43 2.58
C PHE A 64 16.59 7.13 1.16
N PHE A 65 15.83 8.05 0.57
CA PHE A 65 15.31 7.88 -0.80
C PHE A 65 16.35 8.16 -1.88
N LEU A 66 17.35 9.01 -1.60
CA LEU A 66 18.43 9.33 -2.52
C LEU A 66 19.53 8.28 -2.57
N GLN A 67 19.70 7.48 -1.51
CA GLN A 67 20.73 6.44 -1.45
C GLN A 67 20.31 5.18 -2.22
N PRO A 68 20.99 4.82 -3.32
CA PRO A 68 20.60 3.68 -4.16
C PRO A 68 20.68 2.33 -3.45
N PHE A 69 21.54 2.23 -2.43
CA PHE A 69 21.79 1.00 -1.68
C PHE A 69 20.76 0.76 -0.57
N LYS A 70 19.88 1.72 -0.30
CA LYS A 70 18.78 1.52 0.64
C LYS A 70 17.52 1.09 -0.13
N PRO A 71 16.75 0.11 0.38
CA PRO A 71 15.61 -0.47 -0.32
C PRO A 71 14.38 0.46 -0.33
N GLY A 72 14.52 1.77 -0.56
CA GLY A 72 13.42 2.72 -0.53
C GLY A 72 12.41 2.48 -1.65
N TRP A 73 12.90 2.36 -2.89
CA TRP A 73 12.07 2.12 -4.07
C TRP A 73 11.37 0.76 -4.04
N THR A 74 12.05 -0.29 -3.56
CA THR A 74 11.47 -1.62 -3.43
C THR A 74 10.35 -1.64 -2.39
N THR A 75 10.51 -0.93 -1.26
CA THR A 75 9.45 -0.78 -0.25
C THR A 75 8.22 -0.09 -0.83
N ILE A 76 8.39 1.00 -1.60
CA ILE A 76 7.27 1.69 -2.26
C ILE A 76 6.51 0.72 -3.19
N ILE A 77 7.23 -0.03 -4.02
CA ILE A 77 6.61 -0.97 -4.96
C ILE A 77 5.85 -2.07 -4.21
N ILE A 78 6.44 -2.65 -3.16
CA ILE A 78 5.80 -3.69 -2.35
C ILE A 78 4.53 -3.15 -1.69
N PHE A 79 4.58 -1.95 -1.10
CA PHE A 79 3.41 -1.31 -0.51
C PHE A 79 2.33 -1.02 -1.57
N ALA A 80 2.71 -0.55 -2.76
CA ALA A 80 1.77 -0.34 -3.86
C ALA A 80 1.07 -1.65 -4.27
N LEU A 81 1.81 -2.76 -4.36
CA LEU A 81 1.24 -4.08 -4.65
C LEU A 81 0.31 -4.56 -3.54
N ILE A 82 0.66 -4.33 -2.27
CA ILE A 82 -0.20 -4.65 -1.12
C ILE A 82 -1.50 -3.86 -1.17
N LEU A 83 -1.44 -2.55 -1.41
CA LEU A 83 -2.63 -1.69 -1.50
C LEU A 83 -3.52 -2.13 -2.67
N ILE A 84 -2.94 -2.37 -3.85
CA ILE A 84 -3.68 -2.84 -5.03
C ILE A 84 -4.30 -4.22 -4.78
N GLY A 85 -3.53 -5.15 -4.20
CA GLY A 85 -4.02 -6.49 -3.88
C GLY A 85 -5.15 -6.46 -2.85
N LEU A 86 -5.03 -5.62 -1.82
CA LEU A 86 -6.07 -5.47 -0.80
C LEU A 86 -7.31 -4.75 -1.35
N ASP A 87 -7.14 -3.74 -2.20
CA ASP A 87 -8.26 -3.09 -2.92
C ASP A 87 -9.00 -4.10 -3.82
N ALA A 88 -8.29 -5.04 -4.43
CA ALA A 88 -8.89 -6.13 -5.22
C ALA A 88 -9.69 -7.11 -4.34
N VAL A 89 -9.21 -7.42 -3.13
CA VAL A 89 -9.93 -8.27 -2.16
C VAL A 89 -11.16 -7.56 -1.59
N LEU A 90 -11.06 -6.26 -1.31
CA LEU A 90 -12.15 -5.44 -0.78
C LEU A 90 -13.18 -5.04 -1.83
N GLY A 91 -12.86 -5.19 -3.12
CA GLY A 91 -13.73 -4.83 -4.24
C GLY A 91 -13.94 -3.33 -4.42
N ARG A 92 -13.15 -2.48 -3.74
CA ARG A 92 -13.28 -1.03 -3.77
C ARG A 92 -11.92 -0.34 -3.85
N SER A 93 -11.81 0.60 -4.79
CA SER A 93 -10.59 1.39 -5.01
C SER A 93 -10.21 2.22 -3.78
N HIS A 94 -8.94 2.19 -3.40
CA HIS A 94 -8.31 2.97 -2.33
C HIS A 94 -8.86 2.72 -0.91
N GLN A 95 -9.69 1.70 -0.70
CA GLN A 95 -10.20 1.36 0.62
C GLN A 95 -9.12 0.71 1.50
N SER A 96 -8.15 0.02 0.89
CA SER A 96 -6.97 -0.55 1.54
C SER A 96 -6.21 0.46 2.39
N LEU A 97 -6.16 1.74 1.97
CA LEU A 97 -5.49 2.81 2.71
C LEU A 97 -6.09 3.03 4.11
N MET A 98 -7.41 2.85 4.27
CA MET A 98 -8.06 2.99 5.58
C MET A 98 -7.62 1.94 6.59
N ILE A 99 -7.04 0.83 6.12
CA ILE A 99 -6.56 -0.27 6.97
C ILE A 99 -5.03 -0.19 7.07
N VAL A 100 -4.34 -0.17 5.93
CA VAL A 100 -2.89 -0.27 5.84
C VAL A 100 -2.20 0.97 6.42
N ALA A 101 -2.72 2.17 6.15
CA ALA A 101 -2.09 3.40 6.63
C ALA A 101 -2.10 3.50 8.16
N PRO A 102 -3.24 3.43 8.87
CA PRO A 102 -3.23 3.54 10.33
C PRO A 102 -2.46 2.39 10.99
N LEU A 103 -2.53 1.18 10.45
CA LEU A 103 -1.78 0.04 10.98
C LEU A 103 -0.26 0.28 10.91
N THR A 104 0.24 0.62 9.73
CA THR A 104 1.69 0.77 9.50
C THR A 104 2.25 2.02 10.16
N LEU A 105 1.51 3.13 10.19
CA LEU A 105 1.89 4.33 10.92
C LEU A 105 1.91 4.11 12.44
N SER A 106 0.96 3.34 12.98
CA SER A 106 0.97 2.99 14.41
C SER A 106 2.18 2.13 14.76
N LEU A 107 2.52 1.14 13.93
CA LEU A 107 3.73 0.34 14.12
C LEU A 107 5.00 1.18 14.04
N ALA A 108 5.08 2.09 13.06
CA ALA A 108 6.21 3.01 12.92
C ALA A 108 6.37 3.90 14.17
N PHE A 109 5.25 4.41 14.70
CA PHE A 109 5.23 5.22 15.91
C PHE A 109 5.69 4.44 17.14
N VAL A 110 5.12 3.26 17.39
CA VAL A 110 5.52 2.41 18.52
C VAL A 110 6.98 2.01 18.43
N GLY A 111 7.46 1.66 17.23
CA GLY A 111 8.85 1.34 16.99
C GLY A 111 9.79 2.53 17.22
N HIS A 112 9.38 3.74 16.83
CA HIS A 112 10.13 4.96 17.12
C HIS A 112 10.23 5.23 18.63
N GLN A 113 9.14 5.09 19.37
CA GLN A 113 9.16 5.25 20.83
C GLN A 113 10.09 4.22 21.48
N LYS A 114 9.99 2.95 21.07
CA LYS A 114 10.85 1.89 21.60
C LYS A 114 12.34 2.16 21.31
N SER A 115 12.67 2.52 20.07
CA SER A 115 14.04 2.89 19.69
C SER A 115 14.55 4.12 20.44
N LEU A 116 13.68 5.08 20.77
CA LEU A 116 14.06 6.28 21.50
C LEU A 116 14.39 6.00 22.97
N TYR A 117 13.64 5.12 23.63
CA TYR A 117 13.81 4.84 25.06
C TYR A 117 14.73 3.65 25.37
N LEU A 118 14.69 2.60 24.55
CA LEU A 118 15.45 1.35 24.77
C LEU A 118 16.61 1.17 23.78
N GLY A 119 16.65 1.97 22.70
CA GLY A 119 17.70 1.87 21.68
C GLY A 119 17.55 0.67 20.73
N ASP A 120 16.53 -0.17 20.91
CA ASP A 120 16.27 -1.35 20.09
C ASP A 120 15.08 -1.15 19.13
N PRO A 121 15.12 -1.76 17.92
CA PRO A 121 14.01 -1.67 16.99
C PRO A 121 12.80 -2.50 17.45
N LEU A 122 11.67 -2.29 16.78
CA LEU A 122 10.49 -3.11 16.99
C LEU A 122 10.71 -4.50 16.38
N TYR A 123 10.78 -5.53 17.22
CA TYR A 123 10.94 -6.92 16.81
C TYR A 123 9.58 -7.62 16.75
N PRO A 124 9.40 -8.61 15.85
CA PRO A 124 8.19 -9.43 15.83
C PRO A 124 7.90 -10.13 17.16
N THR A 125 8.94 -10.45 17.93
CA THR A 125 8.83 -11.04 19.28
C THR A 125 8.17 -10.12 20.29
N ASP A 126 8.22 -8.81 20.11
CA ASP A 126 7.57 -7.84 21.01
C ASP A 126 6.06 -8.03 21.05
N PHE A 127 5.45 -8.50 19.94
CA PHE A 127 4.02 -8.81 19.91
C PHE A 127 3.69 -10.06 20.73
N LEU A 128 4.54 -11.09 20.68
CA LEU A 128 4.38 -12.32 21.44
C LEU A 128 4.47 -12.07 22.96
N TYR A 129 5.35 -11.17 23.36
CA TYR A 129 5.59 -10.82 24.76
C TYR A 129 4.86 -9.56 25.22
N SER A 130 4.01 -8.95 24.38
CA SER A 130 3.27 -7.72 24.69
C SER A 130 2.51 -7.80 26.03
N ARG A 131 1.81 -8.91 26.28
CA ARG A 131 1.13 -9.17 27.56
C ARG A 131 2.11 -9.20 28.74
N GLN A 132 3.27 -9.83 28.57
CA GLN A 132 4.28 -9.93 29.63
C GLN A 132 4.90 -8.57 29.92
N ILE A 133 5.23 -7.80 28.88
CA ILE A 133 5.74 -6.42 29.00
C ILE A 133 4.75 -5.57 29.81
N VAL A 134 3.46 -5.61 29.45
CA VAL A 134 2.40 -4.88 30.17
C VAL A 134 2.24 -5.36 31.61
N ALA A 135 2.35 -6.67 31.85
CA ALA A 135 2.25 -7.25 33.19
C ALA A 135 3.44 -6.88 34.09
N LEU A 136 4.60 -6.57 33.51
CA LEU A 136 5.79 -6.12 34.25
C LEU A 136 5.80 -4.60 34.51
N MET A 137 5.01 -3.81 33.76
CA MET A 137 4.95 -2.35 33.95
C MET A 137 4.63 -1.89 35.40
N PRO A 138 3.71 -2.53 36.15
CA PRO A 138 3.44 -2.15 37.54
C PRO A 138 4.62 -2.38 38.50
N LEU A 139 5.65 -3.11 38.08
CA LEU A 139 6.86 -3.34 38.88
C LEU A 139 7.97 -2.32 38.58
N LEU A 140 7.77 -1.47 37.57
CA LEU A 140 8.71 -0.43 37.14
C LEU A 140 8.43 0.94 37.82
N VAL A 141 7.53 0.98 38.82
CA VAL A 141 7.20 2.17 39.63
C VAL A 141 7.83 2.10 41.02
#